data_AF-A0A2S8BQJ1-F1
#
_entry.id   AF-A0A2S8BQJ1-F1
#
_cell.length_a   1.000
_cell.length_b   1.000
_cell.length_c   1.000
_cell.angle_alpha   90.00
_cell.angle_beta   90.00
_cell.angle_gamma   90.00
#
_symmetry.space_group_name_H-M   'P 1'
#
loop_
_entity.id
_entity.type
_entity.pdbx_description
1 polymer ?
#
loop_
_entity_poly.entity_id
_entity_poly.type
_entity_poly.pdbx_seq_one_letter_code
_entity_poly.pdbx_strand_id
1 'polypeptide(L)'
;MEEGREQAVLEHLLRRATADTASHVLGGVDVGPLVSAVERGAVVTTGERVSAKDVLAALPNLPVVEAIAHRLGAETDGERAAALELALEALYLAKRIDKSSEDGETVYG
;
A
#
# COMPACT_ATOMS: atom_id res chain seq x y z
N MET A 1 17.50 26.07 10.81
CA MET A 1 16.23 25.37 11.13
C MET A 1 15.20 25.44 9.98
N GLU A 2 15.62 25.84 8.77
CA GLU A 2 14.74 25.96 7.59
C GLU A 2 14.66 24.63 6.82
N GLU A 3 15.81 23.97 6.66
CA GLU A 3 15.96 22.64 6.02
C GLU A 3 15.06 21.55 6.64
N GLY A 4 14.89 21.54 7.97
CA GLY A 4 13.98 20.61 8.64
C GLY A 4 12.49 20.93 8.45
N ARG A 5 12.14 22.19 8.16
CA ARG A 5 10.76 22.58 7.85
C ARG A 5 10.41 22.24 6.41
N GLU A 6 11.34 22.46 5.49
CA GLU A 6 11.18 22.10 4.08
C GLU A 6 10.95 20.59 3.92
N GLN A 7 11.76 19.76 4.58
CA GLN A 7 11.59 18.31 4.54
C GLN A 7 10.23 17.85 5.07
N ALA A 8 9.77 18.43 6.18
CA ALA A 8 8.45 18.11 6.75
C ALA A 8 7.30 18.52 5.81
N VAL A 9 7.44 19.64 5.08
CA VAL A 9 6.47 20.07 4.07
C VAL A 9 6.46 19.10 2.89
N LEU A 10 7.63 18.72 2.37
CA LEU A 10 7.73 17.77 1.26
C LEU A 10 7.14 16.41 1.63
N GLU A 11 7.40 15.92 2.84
CA GLU A 11 6.83 14.67 3.33
C GLU A 11 5.30 14.75 3.44
N HIS A 12 4.78 15.85 3.98
CA HIS A 12 3.34 16.07 4.05
C HIS A 12 2.70 16.10 2.65
N LEU A 13 3.31 16.83 1.71
CA LEU A 13 2.82 16.93 0.34
C LEU A 13 2.87 15.58 -0.39
N LEU A 14 3.94 14.80 -0.20
CA LEU A 14 4.06 13.46 -0.78
C LEU A 14 2.96 12.54 -0.26
N ARG A 15 2.77 12.48 1.06
CA ARG A 15 1.70 11.67 1.67
C ARG A 15 0.33 12.07 1.12
N ARG A 16 0.06 13.36 0.99
CA ARG A 16 -1.19 13.87 0.42
C ARG A 16 -1.35 13.47 -1.05
N ALA A 17 -0.32 13.67 -1.88
CA ALA A 17 -0.36 13.34 -3.30
C ALA A 17 -0.59 11.83 -3.52
N THR A 18 0.03 10.97 -2.70
CA THR A 18 -0.19 9.52 -2.73
C THR A 18 -1.63 9.18 -2.36
N ALA A 19 -2.15 9.74 -1.26
CA ALA A 19 -3.54 9.52 -0.84
C ALA A 19 -4.55 9.98 -1.91
N ASP A 20 -4.33 11.15 -2.51
CA ASP A 20 -5.18 11.71 -3.55
C ASP A 20 -5.15 10.83 -4.82
N THR A 21 -3.96 10.35 -5.21
CA THR A 21 -3.77 9.43 -6.35
C THR A 21 -4.48 8.11 -6.10
N ALA A 22 -4.27 7.49 -4.93
CA ALA A 22 -4.91 6.23 -4.57
C ALA A 22 -6.44 6.38 -4.51
N SER A 23 -6.95 7.47 -3.96
CA SER A 23 -8.39 7.76 -3.90
C SER A 23 -8.98 7.91 -5.31
N HIS A 24 -8.26 8.57 -6.22
CA HIS A 24 -8.70 8.75 -7.61
C HIS A 24 -8.78 7.41 -8.36
N VAL A 25 -7.75 6.57 -8.25
CA VAL A 25 -7.66 5.32 -9.03
C VAL A 25 -8.44 4.17 -8.41
N LEU A 26 -8.47 4.05 -7.07
CA LEU A 26 -9.12 2.96 -6.34
C LEU A 26 -10.53 3.32 -5.84
N GLY A 27 -11.02 4.53 -6.10
CA GLY A 27 -12.35 4.97 -5.71
C GLY A 27 -13.46 3.99 -6.15
N GLY A 28 -14.27 3.54 -5.19
CA GLY A 28 -15.35 2.58 -5.40
C GLY A 28 -14.97 1.10 -5.23
N VAL A 29 -13.69 0.79 -4.98
CA VAL A 29 -13.26 -0.57 -4.58
C VAL A 29 -13.52 -0.76 -3.09
N ASP A 30 -14.21 -1.84 -2.72
CA ASP A 30 -14.36 -2.23 -1.31
C ASP A 30 -13.08 -2.88 -0.79
N VAL A 31 -12.26 -2.06 -0.11
CA VAL A 31 -11.01 -2.47 0.54
C VAL A 31 -11.18 -3.02 1.96
N GLY A 32 -12.42 -3.20 2.44
CA GLY A 32 -12.72 -3.81 3.74
C GLY A 32 -12.01 -5.16 3.98
N PRO A 33 -12.03 -6.10 3.01
CA PRO A 33 -11.37 -7.39 3.19
C PRO A 33 -9.85 -7.31 3.40
N LEU A 34 -9.16 -6.28 2.89
CA LEU A 34 -7.73 -6.06 3.14
C LEU A 34 -7.49 -5.70 4.60
N VAL A 35 -8.25 -4.71 5.11
CA VAL A 35 -8.17 -4.29 6.52
C VAL A 35 -8.43 -5.47 7.44
N SER A 36 -9.51 -6.22 7.19
CA SER A 36 -9.82 -7.38 8.01
C SER A 36 -8.77 -8.49 7.93
N ALA A 37 -8.03 -8.63 6.83
CA ALA A 37 -6.94 -9.59 6.75
C ALA A 37 -5.76 -9.15 7.62
N VAL A 38 -5.40 -7.87 7.57
CA VAL A 38 -4.35 -7.27 8.40
C VAL A 38 -4.71 -7.35 9.89
N GLU A 39 -5.94 -6.99 10.28
CA GLU A 39 -6.42 -7.11 11.67
C GLU A 39 -6.39 -8.56 12.20
N ARG A 40 -6.43 -9.56 11.31
CA ARG A 40 -6.29 -10.98 11.66
C ARG A 40 -4.83 -11.45 11.72
N GLY A 41 -3.87 -10.54 11.57
CA GLY A 41 -2.44 -10.79 11.67
C GLY A 41 -1.73 -11.04 10.33
N ALA A 42 -2.37 -10.73 9.19
CA ALA A 42 -1.65 -10.75 7.93
C ALA A 42 -0.66 -9.57 7.87
N VAL A 43 0.59 -9.86 7.51
CA VAL A 43 1.67 -8.87 7.43
C VAL A 43 2.23 -8.89 6.02
N VAL A 44 2.28 -7.73 5.36
CA VAL A 44 2.81 -7.58 4.01
C VAL A 44 4.09 -6.76 4.06
N THR A 45 5.21 -7.37 3.67
CA THR A 45 6.49 -6.68 3.53
C THR A 45 6.70 -6.29 2.06
N THR A 46 7.13 -5.07 1.79
CA THR A 46 7.55 -4.57 0.48
C THR A 46 8.95 -3.94 0.59
N GLY A 47 9.66 -3.84 -0.53
CA GLY A 47 11.01 -3.27 -0.57
C GLY A 47 11.86 -3.89 -1.68
N GLU A 48 13.07 -3.35 -1.86
CA GLU A 48 13.95 -3.74 -2.98
C GLU A 48 14.35 -5.22 -2.99
N ARG A 49 14.38 -5.86 -1.82
CA ARG A 49 14.74 -7.28 -1.65
C ARG A 49 13.54 -8.22 -1.62
N VAL A 50 12.33 -7.71 -1.70
CA VAL A 50 11.11 -8.53 -1.63
C VAL A 50 10.61 -8.81 -3.03
N SER A 51 10.40 -10.09 -3.36
CA SER A 51 9.86 -10.44 -4.67
C SER A 51 8.37 -10.10 -4.75
N ALA A 52 7.89 -9.74 -5.94
CA ALA A 52 6.46 -9.48 -6.17
C ALA A 52 5.58 -10.68 -5.77
N LYS A 53 6.09 -11.90 -5.93
CA LYS A 53 5.38 -13.13 -5.53
C LYS A 53 5.23 -13.24 -4.02
N ASP A 54 6.27 -12.86 -3.26
CA ASP A 54 6.21 -12.86 -1.80
C ASP A 54 5.22 -11.81 -1.29
N VAL A 55 5.20 -10.61 -1.91
CA VAL A 55 4.20 -9.57 -1.61
C VAL A 55 2.78 -10.10 -1.82
N LEU A 56 2.52 -10.72 -2.97
CA LEU A 56 1.19 -11.23 -3.33
C LEU A 56 0.77 -12.44 -2.48
N ALA A 57 1.72 -13.28 -2.06
CA ALA A 57 1.47 -14.46 -1.23
C ALA A 57 1.29 -14.13 0.27
N ALA A 58 1.61 -12.92 0.70
CA ALA A 58 1.49 -12.48 2.09
C ALA A 58 0.03 -12.38 2.57
N LEU A 59 -0.91 -12.22 1.64
CA LEU A 59 -2.34 -12.19 1.91
C LEU A 59 -2.99 -13.50 1.48
N PRO A 60 -4.10 -13.92 2.13
CA PRO A 60 -4.94 -14.97 1.58
C PRO A 60 -5.47 -14.57 0.20
N ASN A 61 -6.00 -15.52 -0.56
CA ASN A 61 -6.64 -15.24 -1.84
C ASN A 61 -7.91 -14.39 -1.63
N LEU A 62 -7.76 -13.07 -1.74
CA LEU A 62 -8.83 -12.10 -1.55
C LEU A 62 -9.28 -11.54 -2.92
N PRO A 63 -10.57 -11.61 -3.28
CA PRO A 63 -11.07 -11.06 -4.54
C PRO A 63 -10.76 -9.57 -4.75
N VAL A 64 -10.60 -8.81 -3.67
CA VAL A 64 -10.25 -7.39 -3.73
C VAL A 64 -8.84 -7.15 -4.31
N VAL A 65 -7.90 -8.07 -4.13
CA VAL A 65 -6.55 -7.95 -4.71
C VAL A 65 -6.64 -7.96 -6.24
N GLU A 66 -7.45 -8.86 -6.80
CA GLU A 66 -7.70 -8.89 -8.24
C GLU A 66 -8.51 -7.69 -8.72
N ALA A 67 -9.47 -7.22 -7.93
CA ALA A 67 -10.23 -6.01 -8.26
C ALA A 67 -9.33 -4.78 -8.35
N ILE A 68 -8.38 -4.64 -7.43
CA ILE A 68 -7.37 -3.57 -7.43
C ILE A 68 -6.46 -3.70 -8.66
N ALA A 69 -5.93 -4.90 -8.93
CA ALA A 69 -5.10 -5.15 -10.09
C ALA A 69 -5.82 -4.80 -11.40
N HIS A 70 -7.04 -5.30 -11.58
CA HIS A 70 -7.87 -5.00 -12.76
C HIS A 70 -8.16 -3.50 -12.90
N ARG A 71 -8.48 -2.82 -11.79
CA ARG A 71 -8.76 -1.37 -11.78
C ARG A 71 -7.57 -0.54 -12.26
N LEU A 72 -6.36 -0.98 -11.93
CA LEU A 72 -5.12 -0.32 -12.29
C LEU A 72 -4.50 -0.84 -13.59
N GLY A 73 -5.13 -1.83 -14.25
CA GLY A 73 -4.58 -2.45 -15.45
C GLY A 73 -3.26 -3.21 -15.20
N ALA A 74 -3.07 -3.73 -13.99
CA ALA A 74 -1.88 -4.48 -13.62
C ALA A 74 -1.96 -5.92 -14.15
N GLU A 75 -1.03 -6.32 -15.02
CA GLU A 75 -1.03 -7.62 -15.69
C GLU A 75 0.08 -8.53 -15.17
N THR A 76 1.24 -7.95 -14.86
CA THR A 76 2.40 -8.69 -14.35
C THR A 76 2.35 -8.81 -12.83
N ASP A 77 3.05 -9.81 -12.27
CA ASP A 77 3.17 -9.96 -10.80
C ASP A 77 3.71 -8.68 -10.15
N GLY A 78 4.68 -8.01 -10.79
CA GLY A 78 5.25 -6.75 -10.30
C GLY A 78 4.24 -5.61 -10.25
N GLU A 79 3.46 -5.42 -11.32
CA GLU A 79 2.39 -4.41 -11.34
C GLU A 79 1.30 -4.73 -10.31
N ARG A 80 0.96 -6.01 -10.15
CA ARG A 80 -0.05 -6.45 -9.17
C ARG A 80 0.42 -6.21 -7.73
N ALA A 81 1.70 -6.47 -7.45
CA ALA A 81 2.32 -6.16 -6.16
C ALA A 81 2.35 -4.65 -5.90
N ALA A 82 2.71 -3.83 -6.90
CA ALA A 82 2.71 -2.37 -6.78
C ALA A 82 1.29 -1.80 -6.58
N ALA A 83 0.30 -2.38 -7.26
CA ALA A 83 -1.11 -2.02 -7.11
C ALA A 83 -1.62 -2.33 -5.70
N LEU A 84 -1.26 -3.51 -5.16
CA LEU A 84 -1.55 -3.88 -3.79
C LEU A 84 -0.85 -2.94 -2.79
N GLU A 85 0.43 -2.63 -3.00
CA GLU A 85 1.19 -1.72 -2.14
C GLU A 85 0.56 -0.33 -2.10
N LEU A 86 0.14 0.23 -3.24
CA LEU A 86 -0.57 1.51 -3.29
C LEU A 86 -1.87 1.47 -2.46
N ALA A 87 -2.60 0.36 -2.50
CA ALA A 87 -3.81 0.20 -1.69
C ALA A 87 -3.51 0.12 -0.18
N LEU A 88 -2.46 -0.61 0.21
CA LEU A 88 -2.01 -0.68 1.61
C LEU A 88 -1.52 0.67 2.12
N GLU A 89 -0.74 1.40 1.31
CA GLU A 89 -0.29 2.75 1.65
C GLU A 89 -1.48 3.70 1.84
N ALA A 90 -2.49 3.62 0.98
CA ALA A 90 -3.71 4.41 1.13
C ALA A 90 -4.46 4.09 2.44
N LEU A 91 -4.53 2.81 2.83
CA LEU A 91 -5.12 2.39 4.10
C LEU A 91 -4.33 2.91 5.31
N TYR A 92 -3.00 2.87 5.25
CA TYR A 92 -2.14 3.44 6.28
C TYR A 92 -2.34 4.97 6.41
N LEU A 93 -2.36 5.69 5.29
CA LEU A 93 -2.57 7.14 5.27
C LEU A 93 -3.95 7.52 5.80
N ALA A 94 -4.96 6.67 5.57
CA ALA A 94 -6.30 6.76 6.13
C ALA A 94 -6.41 6.27 7.59
N LYS A 95 -5.30 5.86 8.23
CA LYS A 95 -5.23 5.37 9.61
C LYS A 95 -6.09 4.14 9.88
N ARG A 96 -6.15 3.22 8.90
CA ARG A 96 -6.89 1.96 8.99
C ARG A 96 -6.02 0.74 9.27
N ILE A 97 -4.72 0.81 9.00
CA ILE A 97 -3.72 -0.22 9.30
C ILE A 97 -2.42 0.47 9.74
N ASP A 98 -1.52 -0.29 10.38
CA ASP A 98 -0.22 0.22 10.78
C ASP A 98 0.82 0.01 9.67
N LYS A 99 1.90 0.78 9.78
CA LYS A 99 3.07 0.73 8.91
C LYS A 99 4.32 0.94 9.73
N SER A 100 5.32 0.08 9.54
CA SER A 100 6.70 0.34 9.94
C SER A 100 7.61 0.31 8.72
N SER A 101 8.70 1.07 8.77
CA SER A 101 9.70 1.09 7.70
C SER A 101 11.08 1.05 8.33
N GLU A 102 11.89 0.07 7.95
CA GLU A 102 13.25 -0.16 8.45
C GLU A 102 14.13 -0.68 7.29
N ASP A 103 15.37 -0.22 7.20
CA ASP A 103 16.40 -0.74 6.28
C ASP A 103 15.97 -0.96 4.80
N GLY A 104 15.14 -0.06 4.28
CA GLY A 104 14.66 -0.08 2.89
C GLY A 104 13.47 -1.01 2.64
N GLU A 105 12.92 -1.62 3.69
CA GLU A 105 11.71 -2.42 3.67
C GLU A 105 10.58 -1.69 4.40
N THR A 106 9.36 -1.91 3.93
CA THR A 106 8.13 -1.42 4.56
C THR A 106 7.27 -2.61 4.91
N VAL A 107 6.73 -2.60 6.13
CA VAL A 107 5.85 -3.64 6.64
C VAL A 107 4.50 -3.02 6.94
N TYR A 108 3.45 -3.56 6.33
CA TYR A 108 2.06 -3.25 6.61
C TYR A 108 1.46 -4.36 7.48
N GLY A 109 0.85 -4.00 8.60
CA GLY A 109 0.41 -4.95 9.64
C GLY A 109 -0.53 -4.32 10.65
#